data_AF-A0A959C1J4-F1
#
_entry.id   AF-A0A959C1J4-F1
#
_cell.length_a   1.000
_cell.length_b   1.000
_cell.length_c   1.000
_cell.angle_alpha   90.00
_cell.angle_beta   90.00
_cell.angle_gamma   90.00
#
_symmetry.space_group_name_H-M   'P 1'
#
loop_
_entity.id
_entity.type
_entity.pdbx_description
1 polymer ?
#
loop_
_entity_poly.entity_id
_entity_poly.type
_entity_poly.pdbx_seq_one_letter_code
_entity_poly.pdbx_strand_id
1 'polypeptide(L)' 'MKFRLGRLPSNIFIILYVLATFLLRFFLEPQLQGHVLISIGIGAFALLFLWALIKVKFLNPSILGLGRKREGEQ' A
#
# COMPACT_ATOMS: atom_id res chain seq x y z
N MET A 1 -14.69 12.00 15.42
CA MET A 1 -13.73 11.06 16.05
C MET A 1 -12.63 10.74 15.03
N LYS A 2 -11.37 11.11 15.31
CA LYS A 2 -10.24 10.84 14.41
C LYS A 2 -9.77 9.40 14.61
N PHE A 3 -10.39 8.43 13.92
CA PHE A 3 -9.92 7.05 13.87
C PHE A 3 -8.56 7.01 13.15
N ARG A 4 -7.48 7.18 13.91
CA ARG A 4 -6.13 6.90 13.42
C ARG A 4 -5.85 5.45 13.80
N LEU A 5 -5.79 4.54 12.83
CA LEU A 5 -5.21 3.23 13.10
C LEU A 5 -3.78 3.44 13.63
N GLY A 6 -3.41 2.69 14.67
CA GLY A 6 -2.07 2.71 15.22
C GLY A 6 -1.01 2.40 14.16
N ARG A 7 0.25 2.73 14.45
CA ARG A 7 1.37 2.52 13.50
C ARG A 7 1.52 1.04 13.09
N LEU A 8 1.27 0.10 14.00
CA LEU A 8 1.39 -1.34 13.76
C LEU A 8 0.42 -1.89 12.70
N PRO A 9 -0.92 -1.73 12.84
CA PRO A 9 -1.86 -2.30 11.89
C PRO A 9 -1.73 -1.65 10.50
N SER A 10 -1.39 -0.36 10.43
CA SER A 10 -1.11 0.29 9.13
C SER A 10 0.06 -0.39 8.43
N ASN A 11 1.16 -0.68 9.13
CA ASN A 11 2.34 -1.28 8.52
C ASN A 11 2.08 -2.71 8.02
N ILE A 12 1.38 -3.52 8.82
CA ILE A 12 0.97 -4.88 8.43
C ILE A 12 0.09 -4.83 7.18
N PHE A 13 -0.81 -3.87 7.09
CA PHE A 13 -1.71 -3.73 5.95
C PHE A 13 -0.95 -3.32 4.66
N ILE A 14 0.04 -2.42 4.75
CA ILE A 14 0.91 -2.08 3.59
C ILE A 14 1.67 -3.31 3.13
N ILE A 15 2.29 -4.05 4.06
CA ILE A 15 3.07 -5.24 3.74
C ILE A 15 2.18 -6.29 3.08
N LEU A 16 1.01 -6.57 3.67
CA LEU A 16 0.04 -7.52 3.12
C LEU A 16 -0.44 -7.08 1.73
N TYR A 17 -0.68 -5.79 1.54
CA TYR A 17 -1.09 -5.23 0.26
C TYR A 17 -0.02 -5.40 -0.83
N VAL A 18 1.24 -5.06 -0.52
CA VAL A 18 2.37 -5.22 -1.45
C VAL A 18 2.56 -6.69 -1.78
N LEU A 19 2.51 -7.57 -0.78
CA LEU A 19 2.64 -9.01 -0.95
C LEU A 19 1.51 -9.58 -1.83
N ALA A 20 0.26 -9.19 -1.57
CA ALA A 20 -0.89 -9.60 -2.36
C ALA A 20 -0.77 -9.07 -3.81
N THR A 21 -0.33 -7.84 -4.00
CA THR A 21 -0.10 -7.25 -5.34
C THR A 21 0.96 -8.03 -6.10
N PHE A 22 2.04 -8.43 -5.44
CA PHE A 22 3.09 -9.26 -6.01
C PHE A 22 2.59 -10.66 -6.41
N LEU A 23 1.82 -11.32 -5.54
CA LEU A 23 1.24 -12.64 -5.82
C LEU A 23 0.22 -12.58 -6.95
N LEU A 24 -0.66 -11.57 -6.94
CA LEU A 24 -1.63 -11.34 -7.99
C LEU A 24 -0.92 -11.11 -9.34
N ARG A 25 0.19 -10.36 -9.33
CA ARG A 25 1.01 -10.13 -10.52
C ARG A 25 1.54 -11.45 -11.08
N PHE A 26 2.15 -12.29 -10.24
CA PHE A 26 2.64 -13.62 -10.65
C PHE A 26 1.55 -14.50 -11.28
N PHE A 27 0.31 -14.38 -10.80
CA PHE A 27 -0.81 -15.16 -11.31
C PHE A 27 -1.41 -14.60 -12.61
N LEU A 28 -1.45 -13.26 -12.74
CA LEU A 28 -1.99 -12.58 -13.92
C LEU A 28 -1.00 -12.53 -15.08
N GLU A 29 0.31 -12.45 -14.83
CA GLU A 29 1.33 -12.33 -15.87
C GLU A 29 1.26 -13.42 -16.95
N PRO A 30 1.12 -14.72 -16.62
CA PRO A 30 0.96 -15.77 -17.63
C PRO A 30 -0.40 -15.70 -18.36
N GLN A 31 -1.45 -15.20 -17.71
CA GLN A 31 -2.79 -15.09 -18.31
C GLN A 31 -2.94 -13.86 -19.22
N LEU A 32 -2.13 -12.83 -18.99
CA LEU A 32 -2.11 -11.59 -19.75
C LEU A 32 -1.03 -11.56 -20.83
N GLN A 33 -0.37 -12.69 -21.11
CA GLN A 33 0.58 -12.79 -22.23
C GLN A 33 -0.13 -12.40 -23.55
N GLY A 34 0.20 -11.22 -24.07
CA GLY A 34 -0.40 -10.63 -25.28
C GLY A 34 -1.29 -9.41 -25.03
N HIS A 35 -1.75 -9.17 -23.80
CA HIS A 35 -2.65 -8.08 -23.43
C HIS A 35 -1.98 -7.00 -22.58
N VAL A 36 -0.98 -6.32 -23.16
CA VAL A 36 -0.19 -5.27 -22.50
C VAL A 36 -1.06 -4.15 -21.92
N LEU A 37 -2.13 -3.77 -22.62
CA LEU A 37 -3.03 -2.70 -22.19
C LEU A 37 -3.75 -3.02 -20.87
N ILE A 38 -4.17 -4.28 -20.71
CA ILE A 38 -4.85 -4.76 -19.50
C ILE A 38 -3.84 -4.87 -18.36
N SER A 39 -2.61 -5.30 -18.64
CA SER A 39 -1.53 -5.35 -17.64
C SER A 39 -1.21 -3.98 -17.06
N ILE A 40 -1.12 -2.95 -17.91
CA ILE A 40 -0.94 -1.57 -17.49
C ILE A 40 -2.15 -1.07 -16.69
N GLY A 41 -3.37 -1.38 -17.14
CA GLY A 41 -4.60 -1.01 -16.45
C GLY A 41 -4.67 -1.56 -15.02
N ILE A 42 -4.30 -2.83 -14.84
CA ILE A 42 -4.31 -3.49 -13.52
C ILE A 42 -3.18 -2.94 -12.63
N GLY A 43 -2.00 -2.68 -13.18
CA GLY A 43 -0.92 -2.02 -12.46
C GLY A 43 -1.30 -0.61 -12.00
N ALA A 44 -1.90 0.18 -12.88
CA ALA A 44 -2.40 1.52 -12.56
C ALA A 44 -3.52 1.47 -11.51
N PHE A 45 -4.44 0.51 -11.63
CA PHE A 45 -5.49 0.29 -10.64
C PHE A 45 -4.93 -0.04 -9.26
N ALA A 46 -3.94 -0.94 -9.18
CA ALA A 46 -3.25 -1.24 -7.92
C ALA A 46 -2.63 0.04 -7.33
N LEU A 47 -1.92 0.83 -8.13
CA LEU A 47 -1.32 2.08 -7.67
C LEU A 47 -2.38 3.08 -7.14
N LEU A 48 -3.49 3.24 -7.86
CA LEU A 48 -4.61 4.10 -7.44
C LEU A 48 -5.30 3.58 -6.18
N PHE A 49 -5.43 2.27 -6.03
CA PHE A 49 -5.99 1.64 -4.86
C PHE A 49 -5.12 1.91 -3.63
N LEU A 50 -3.81 1.70 -3.74
CA LEU A 50 -2.85 2.05 -2.69
C LEU A 50 -2.92 3.54 -2.34
N TRP A 51 -2.98 4.42 -3.36
CA TRP A 51 -3.10 5.86 -3.17
C TRP A 51 -4.39 6.25 -2.44
N ALA A 52 -5.53 5.66 -2.80
CA ALA A 52 -6.80 5.89 -2.13
C ALA A 52 -6.74 5.47 -0.65
N LEU A 53 -6.15 4.32 -0.35
CA LEU A 53 -5.94 3.82 1.00
C LEU A 53 -5.06 4.75 1.86
N ILE A 54 -4.00 5.33 1.28
CA ILE A 54 -3.18 6.35 1.93
C ILE A 54 -4.00 7.63 2.14
N LYS A 55 -4.78 8.05 1.15
CA LYS A 55 -5.52 9.33 1.16
C LYS A 55 -6.68 9.34 2.15
N VAL A 56 -7.35 8.22 2.36
CA VAL A 56 -8.41 8.05 3.37
C VAL A 56 -7.83 8.13 4.81
N LYS A 57 -6.50 8.24 4.98
CA LYS A 57 -5.81 8.20 6.29
C LYS A 57 -6.13 6.94 7.09
N PHE A 58 -6.64 5.90 6.42
CA PHE A 58 -6.83 4.58 7.00
C PHE A 58 -5.48 3.96 7.35
N LEU A 59 -4.47 4.23 6.52
CA LEU A 59 -3.09 3.94 6.81
C LEU A 59 -2.35 5.20 7.20
N ASN A 60 -1.68 5.15 8.36
CA ASN A 60 -0.65 6.12 8.68
C ASN A 60 0.65 5.59 8.05
N PRO A 61 1.20 6.22 6.99
CA PRO A 61 2.43 5.78 6.33
C PRO A 61 3.63 6.07 7.23
N SER A 62 3.70 5.38 8.36
CA SER A 62 4.88 5.30 9.21
C SER A 62 5.74 4.18 8.64
N ILE A 63 6.24 4.37 7.40
CA ILE A 63 6.94 3.37 6.59
C ILE A 63 8.12 2.72 7.34
N LEU A 64 8.63 3.36 8.41
CA LEU A 64 9.72 2.82 9.24
C LEU A 64 9.88 3.56 10.59
N GLY A 65 8.79 4.07 11.17
CA GLY A 65 8.90 4.89 12.39
C GLY A 65 9.54 6.28 12.18
N LEU A 66 9.79 6.68 10.93
CA LEU A 66 10.33 7.97 10.46
C LEU A 66 9.46 9.21 10.78
N GLY A 67 8.46 9.06 11.63
CA GLY A 67 7.62 10.15 12.16
C GLY A 67 7.83 10.41 13.64
N ARG A 68 8.88 9.88 14.29
CA ARG A 68 9.28 10.33 15.62
C ARG A 68 10.25 11.50 15.44
N LYS A 69 9.71 12.72 15.28
CA LYS A 69 10.43 13.89 15.80
C LYS A 69 10.64 13.58 17.30
N ARG A 70 11.89 13.39 17.71
CA ARG A 70 12.28 13.55 19.11
C ARG A 70 12.11 15.03 19.41
N GLU A 71 10.90 15.44 19.80
CA GLU A 71 10.70 16.71 20.49
C GLU A 71 10.87 16.41 21.98
N GLY A 72 11.95 16.94 22.55
CA GLY A 72 12.09 17.18 23.99
C GLY A 72 12.37 15.96 24.86
N GLU A 73 13.65 15.61 25.03
CA GLU A 73 14.15 15.09 26.30
C GLU A 73 15.55 15.68 26.52
N GLN A 74 15.56 16.99 26.75
CA GLN A 74 16.32 17.66 27.80
C GLN A 74 15.30 18.50 28.59
#